data_AF-A0A7W1KYJ9-F1
#
_entry.id   AF-A0A7W1KYJ9-F1
#
_cell.length_a   1.000
_cell.length_b   1.000
_cell.length_c   1.000
_cell.angle_alpha   90.00
_cell.angle_beta   90.00
_cell.angle_gamma   90.00
#
_symmetry.space_group_name_H-M   'P 1'
#
loop_
_entity.id
_entity.type
_entity.pdbx_description
1 polymer ?
#
loop_
_entity_poly.entity_id
_entity_poly.type
_entity_poly.pdbx_seq_one_letter_code
_entity_poly.pdbx_strand_id
1 'polypeptide(L)'
;MACRYGFVAHGLRLTGLCAAMLLTGSLGFILIAQEQGGDSRQIVAEEFTNARPNKPKPSPTTTRPSTTGSRQRTDSAATNTARRRPPPRYRRSTTDAIGGSATTPPARNNSAASTAASAIPSSAAKVGVTIWRLRPVRATDNGARILVMEDGRETQLTPERVESGAQLRVSDRVRLTIESPRNGYLYVVDRELYADGSMGDPFLIFPTQRTRGGDNRALPGKLIDIPGQEDRPNYFTLVPSPSREDQVAEVLSIIITTQPLENFEITDKPVKLSKSQVEKWEKQWSTRVEKYEMEGGAGQTWSREERAASAEDTGRYLTQEDPSPQTIYLVEGKNNQGLLVTVPLRYKR
;
A
#
# COMPACT_ATOMS: atom_id res chain seq x y z
N MET A 1 22.04 57.29 39.13
CA MET A 1 22.90 57.18 37.93
C MET A 1 21.99 57.16 36.71
N ALA A 2 21.94 58.29 36.00
CA ALA A 2 21.17 58.46 34.78
C ALA A 2 22.08 58.22 33.59
N CYS A 3 21.70 57.31 32.68
CA CYS A 3 22.34 57.17 31.38
C CYS A 3 21.35 57.59 30.28
N ARG A 4 21.89 58.39 29.38
CA ARG A 4 21.22 59.34 28.48
C ARG A 4 21.66 59.00 27.05
N TYR A 5 20.73 59.18 26.11
CA TYR A 5 20.90 59.45 24.67
C TYR A 5 21.40 58.39 23.68
N GLY A 6 20.69 58.34 22.55
CA GLY A 6 21.16 57.75 21.29
C GLY A 6 20.08 57.60 20.21
N PHE A 7 19.32 58.66 19.91
CA PHE A 7 18.39 58.70 18.77
C PHE A 7 19.18 59.03 17.49
N VAL A 8 19.10 58.19 16.46
CA VAL A 8 19.55 58.53 15.09
C VAL A 8 18.37 58.40 14.16
N ALA A 9 18.02 59.52 13.54
CA ALA A 9 17.02 59.63 12.49
C ALA A 9 17.67 59.40 11.12
N HIS A 10 17.09 58.54 10.31
CA HIS A 10 17.30 58.53 8.87
C HIS A 10 15.94 58.60 8.18
N GLY A 11 15.68 59.73 7.51
CA GLY A 11 14.68 59.81 6.47
C GLY A 11 15.28 59.39 5.14
N LEU A 12 14.55 58.59 4.36
CA LEU A 12 14.63 58.63 2.91
C LEU A 12 13.31 58.17 2.28
N ARG A 13 13.07 58.68 1.08
CA ARG A 13 11.78 58.94 0.43
C ARG A 13 11.19 57.74 -0.32
N LEU A 14 9.85 57.73 -0.29
CA LEU A 14 8.86 57.51 -1.35
C LEU A 14 9.21 56.77 -2.66
N THR A 15 8.19 56.01 -3.07
CA THR A 15 7.69 55.69 -4.44
C THR A 15 8.39 54.59 -5.24
N GLY A 16 7.67 53.47 -5.34
CA GLY A 16 7.89 52.39 -6.30
C GLY A 16 6.73 51.40 -6.22
N LEU A 17 5.55 51.83 -6.70
CA LEU A 17 4.34 51.03 -6.78
C LEU A 17 4.51 49.99 -7.90
N CYS A 18 5.13 48.85 -7.61
CA CYS A 18 5.11 47.69 -8.50
C CYS A 18 3.87 46.86 -8.19
N ALA A 19 2.82 47.06 -8.99
CA ALA A 19 1.68 46.16 -9.06
C ALA A 19 2.12 44.82 -9.67
N ALA A 20 2.55 43.88 -8.83
CA ALA A 20 2.70 42.49 -9.24
C ALA A 20 1.31 41.86 -9.25
N MET A 21 0.77 41.65 -10.45
CA MET A 21 -0.42 40.83 -10.68
C MET A 21 -0.15 39.41 -10.17
N LEU A 22 -0.71 39.08 -9.00
CA LEU A 22 -0.89 37.72 -8.53
C LEU A 22 -2.02 37.06 -9.35
N LEU A 23 -1.66 36.51 -10.51
CA LEU A 23 -2.47 35.53 -11.22
C LEU A 23 -2.47 34.24 -10.41
N THR A 24 -3.37 34.16 -9.43
CA THR A 24 -3.74 32.93 -8.73
C THR A 24 -4.58 32.08 -9.67
N GLY A 25 -3.91 31.46 -10.64
CA GLY A 25 -4.51 30.44 -11.50
C GLY A 25 -4.69 29.15 -10.72
N SER A 26 -5.82 29.01 -10.01
CA SER A 26 -6.29 27.74 -9.48
C SER A 26 -6.66 26.82 -10.65
N LEU A 27 -5.67 26.05 -11.12
CA LEU A 27 -5.88 24.93 -12.02
C LEU A 27 -6.64 23.83 -11.27
N GLY A 28 -7.98 23.93 -11.28
CA GLY A 28 -8.87 22.87 -10.85
C GLY A 28 -8.66 21.66 -11.75
N PHE A 29 -8.07 20.60 -11.21
CA PHE A 29 -8.02 19.30 -11.87
C PHE A 29 -9.45 18.73 -11.92
N ILE A 30 -10.05 18.73 -13.11
CA ILE A 30 -11.33 18.07 -13.34
C ILE A 30 -11.06 16.57 -13.52
N LEU A 31 -11.33 15.80 -12.48
CA LEU A 31 -11.40 14.34 -12.54
C LEU A 31 -12.68 13.92 -13.28
N ILE A 32 -12.55 13.47 -14.52
CA ILE A 32 -13.65 12.87 -15.26
C ILE A 32 -13.77 11.41 -14.80
N ALA A 33 -14.72 11.14 -13.90
CA ALA A 33 -15.13 9.80 -13.54
C ALA A 33 -16.21 9.32 -14.51
N GLN A 34 -15.85 8.44 -15.45
CA GLN A 34 -16.82 7.78 -16.32
C GLN A 34 -17.29 6.47 -15.66
N GLU A 35 -18.57 6.42 -15.29
CA GLU A 35 -19.20 5.26 -14.68
C GLU A 35 -19.48 4.18 -15.75
N GLN A 36 -19.00 2.95 -15.53
CA GLN A 36 -19.17 1.81 -16.43
C GLN A 36 -20.24 0.86 -15.89
N GLY A 37 -21.18 0.45 -16.76
CA GLY A 37 -22.29 -0.45 -16.44
C GLY A 37 -21.86 -1.78 -15.79
N GLY A 38 -22.68 -2.21 -14.82
CA GLY A 38 -22.38 -3.22 -13.79
C GLY A 38 -22.33 -4.69 -14.24
N ASP A 39 -21.54 -5.00 -15.25
CA ASP A 39 -21.06 -6.37 -15.42
C ASP A 39 -19.80 -6.52 -14.55
N SER A 40 -19.94 -7.19 -13.40
CA SER A 40 -18.89 -7.33 -12.39
C SER A 40 -17.72 -8.14 -12.93
N ARG A 41 -16.80 -7.45 -13.61
CA ARG A 41 -15.53 -8.00 -14.08
C ARG A 41 -14.72 -8.42 -12.88
N GLN A 42 -14.67 -9.73 -12.66
CA GLN A 42 -13.83 -10.33 -11.65
C GLN A 42 -12.39 -10.29 -12.18
N ILE A 43 -11.52 -9.48 -11.58
CA ILE A 43 -10.08 -9.73 -11.74
C ILE A 43 -9.85 -11.12 -11.16
N VAL A 44 -9.43 -12.03 -12.03
CA VAL A 44 -9.02 -13.36 -11.59
C VAL A 44 -7.71 -13.15 -10.83
N ALA A 45 -7.73 -13.37 -9.52
CA ALA A 45 -6.56 -13.25 -8.63
C ALA A 45 -5.31 -13.93 -9.23
N GLU A 46 -5.53 -15.00 -9.97
CA GLU A 46 -4.55 -15.74 -10.76
C GLU A 46 -3.66 -14.81 -11.60
N GLU A 47 -4.23 -13.82 -12.28
CA GLU A 47 -3.48 -12.91 -13.15
C GLU A 47 -2.49 -12.03 -12.38
N PHE A 48 -2.74 -11.76 -11.11
CA PHE A 48 -1.78 -11.08 -10.23
C PHE A 48 -0.69 -12.05 -9.77
N THR A 49 -1.09 -13.25 -9.35
CA THR A 49 -0.17 -14.25 -8.81
C THR A 49 0.68 -14.94 -9.88
N ASN A 50 0.33 -14.87 -11.17
CA ASN A 50 1.06 -15.52 -12.27
C ASN A 50 2.53 -15.07 -12.37
N ALA A 51 2.85 -13.87 -11.89
CA ALA A 51 4.23 -13.38 -11.84
C ALA A 51 5.06 -13.99 -10.70
N ARG A 52 4.41 -14.64 -9.72
CA ARG A 52 5.08 -15.33 -8.62
C ARG A 52 5.76 -16.60 -9.13
N PRO A 53 6.87 -17.03 -8.50
CA PRO A 53 7.48 -18.33 -8.80
C PRO A 53 6.48 -19.48 -8.57
N ASN A 54 6.53 -20.48 -9.44
CA ASN A 54 5.81 -21.73 -9.21
C ASN A 54 6.34 -22.41 -7.94
N LYS A 55 5.45 -23.06 -7.19
CA LYS A 55 5.87 -23.90 -6.06
C LYS A 55 6.80 -25.01 -6.58
N PRO A 56 7.99 -25.21 -5.99
CA PRO A 56 8.86 -26.29 -6.41
C PRO A 56 8.10 -27.61 -6.32
N LYS A 57 8.04 -28.36 -7.42
CA LYS A 57 7.46 -29.70 -7.40
C LYS A 57 8.29 -30.51 -6.40
N PRO A 58 7.68 -31.20 -5.41
CA PRO A 58 8.44 -32.01 -4.47
C PRO A 58 9.30 -32.97 -5.30
N SER A 59 10.62 -32.86 -5.17
CA SER A 59 11.55 -33.77 -5.85
C SER A 59 11.12 -35.18 -5.48
N PRO A 60 10.93 -36.09 -6.46
CA PRO A 60 10.54 -37.45 -6.17
C PRO A 60 11.57 -37.99 -5.18
N THR A 61 11.14 -38.22 -3.94
CA THR A 61 11.99 -38.80 -2.93
C THR A 61 12.32 -40.18 -3.45
N THR A 62 13.54 -40.36 -3.98
CA THR A 62 14.09 -41.66 -4.34
C THR A 62 14.10 -42.47 -3.06
N THR A 63 13.01 -43.19 -2.84
CA THR A 63 12.82 -44.06 -1.70
C THR A 63 13.78 -45.19 -1.96
N ARG A 64 14.99 -45.08 -1.42
CA ARG A 64 15.98 -46.14 -1.47
C ARG A 64 15.33 -47.36 -0.82
N PRO A 65 15.13 -48.48 -1.54
CA PRO A 65 14.47 -49.64 -0.96
C PRO A 65 15.33 -50.14 0.20
N SER A 66 14.85 -49.94 1.43
CA SER A 66 15.40 -50.61 2.61
C SER A 66 14.91 -52.05 2.57
N THR A 67 15.78 -52.93 2.09
CA THR A 67 15.58 -54.37 2.11
C THR A 67 15.51 -54.85 3.56
N THR A 68 14.51 -55.72 3.80
CA THR A 68 14.42 -56.73 4.88
C THR A 68 13.55 -56.37 6.10
N GLY A 69 12.35 -56.99 6.16
CA GLY A 69 11.71 -57.34 7.43
C GLY A 69 10.20 -57.08 7.57
N SER A 70 9.41 -58.13 7.29
CA SER A 70 8.04 -58.41 7.79
C SER A 70 6.89 -57.40 7.60
N ARG A 71 6.05 -57.74 6.61
CA ARG A 71 4.58 -57.70 6.56
C ARG A 71 3.85 -57.15 7.80
N GLN A 72 3.13 -56.04 7.61
CA GLN A 72 1.73 -55.95 8.03
C GLN A 72 0.95 -55.07 7.03
N ARG A 73 0.12 -55.74 6.21
CA ARG A 73 -0.84 -55.15 5.29
C ARG A 73 -2.06 -54.72 6.10
N THR A 74 -2.43 -53.45 6.04
CA THR A 74 -3.85 -53.05 5.95
C THR A 74 -3.96 -51.90 4.97
N ASP A 75 -4.69 -52.18 3.90
CA ASP A 75 -4.95 -51.30 2.79
C ASP A 75 -5.92 -50.18 3.22
N SER A 76 -5.50 -48.95 3.06
CA SER A 76 -6.39 -47.78 3.03
C SER A 76 -5.76 -46.75 2.11
N ALA A 77 -5.91 -47.02 0.81
CA ALA A 77 -5.65 -46.08 -0.27
C ALA A 77 -6.69 -44.95 -0.19
N ALA A 78 -6.53 -44.05 0.79
CA ALA A 78 -7.20 -42.76 0.77
C ALA A 78 -6.55 -41.95 -0.35
N THR A 79 -7.18 -41.95 -1.52
CA THR A 79 -6.88 -41.04 -2.63
C THR A 79 -6.80 -39.62 -2.09
N ASN A 80 -5.57 -39.11 -2.02
CA ASN A 80 -5.24 -37.77 -1.59
C ASN A 80 -5.64 -36.77 -2.70
N THR A 81 -6.94 -36.67 -2.97
CA THR A 81 -7.51 -35.55 -3.71
C THR A 81 -7.49 -34.36 -2.76
N ALA A 82 -6.30 -33.79 -2.56
CA ALA A 82 -6.13 -32.52 -1.88
C ALA A 82 -7.05 -31.51 -2.59
N ARG A 83 -8.17 -31.17 -1.93
CA ARG A 83 -9.13 -30.20 -2.46
C ARG A 83 -8.37 -28.88 -2.64
N ARG A 84 -8.11 -28.51 -3.89
CA ARG A 84 -7.54 -27.20 -4.23
C ARG A 84 -8.49 -26.17 -3.63
N ARG A 85 -7.97 -25.31 -2.75
CA ARG A 85 -8.77 -24.19 -2.22
C ARG A 85 -9.21 -23.35 -3.42
N PRO A 86 -10.49 -22.95 -3.51
CA PRO A 86 -10.91 -22.07 -4.58
C PRO A 86 -10.08 -20.78 -4.55
N PRO A 87 -9.75 -20.19 -5.70
CA PRO A 87 -9.01 -18.93 -5.74
C PRO A 87 -9.79 -17.83 -5.00
N PRO A 88 -9.09 -16.87 -4.36
CA PRO A 88 -9.75 -15.76 -3.70
C PRO A 88 -10.56 -14.95 -4.72
N ARG A 89 -11.73 -14.51 -4.28
CA ARG A 89 -12.60 -13.64 -5.09
C ARG A 89 -12.31 -12.20 -4.76
N TYR A 90 -12.32 -11.35 -5.79
CA TYR A 90 -12.15 -9.92 -5.66
C TYR A 90 -13.37 -9.20 -6.18
N ARG A 91 -13.82 -8.20 -5.42
CA ARG A 91 -14.85 -7.25 -5.84
C ARG A 91 -14.20 -5.93 -6.20
N ARG A 92 -14.64 -5.31 -7.30
CA ARG A 92 -14.26 -3.93 -7.62
C ARG A 92 -14.81 -3.03 -6.52
N SER A 93 -13.95 -2.21 -5.91
CA SER A 93 -14.33 -1.18 -4.96
C SER A 93 -14.43 0.15 -5.70
N THR A 94 -15.62 0.74 -5.71
CA THR A 94 -15.90 2.07 -6.26
C THR A 94 -15.62 3.19 -5.25
N THR A 95 -15.14 2.84 -4.06
CA THR A 95 -15.38 3.65 -2.85
C THR A 95 -14.45 4.84 -2.63
N ASP A 96 -13.46 5.12 -3.47
CA ASP A 96 -12.46 6.16 -3.13
C ASP A 96 -12.06 7.06 -4.30
N ALA A 97 -12.88 8.06 -4.59
CA ALA A 97 -12.36 9.33 -5.07
C ALA A 97 -12.00 10.19 -3.83
N ILE A 98 -10.75 10.12 -3.38
CA ILE A 98 -10.23 11.09 -2.40
C ILE A 98 -10.18 12.45 -3.12
N GLY A 99 -11.11 13.35 -2.80
CA GLY A 99 -11.06 14.75 -3.25
C GLY A 99 -11.90 15.13 -4.48
N GLY A 100 -12.78 14.26 -4.98
CA GLY A 100 -13.76 14.66 -5.99
C GLY A 100 -14.97 15.32 -5.33
N SER A 101 -15.12 16.65 -5.49
CA SER A 101 -16.35 17.37 -5.11
C SER A 101 -17.56 16.63 -5.70
N ALA A 102 -18.45 16.17 -4.83
CA ALA A 102 -19.64 15.41 -5.20
C ALA A 102 -20.60 16.33 -6.00
N THR A 103 -20.34 16.44 -7.30
CA THR A 103 -21.28 17.07 -8.22
C THR A 103 -22.30 15.99 -8.54
N THR A 104 -23.52 16.13 -8.00
CA THR A 104 -24.65 15.25 -8.24
C THR A 104 -24.73 14.90 -9.73
N PRO A 105 -24.65 13.61 -10.11
CA PRO A 105 -24.79 13.24 -11.52
C PRO A 105 -26.17 13.69 -12.01
N PRO A 106 -26.27 14.35 -13.18
CA PRO A 106 -27.58 14.62 -13.76
C PRO A 106 -28.28 13.28 -14.01
N ALA A 107 -29.47 13.12 -13.45
CA ALA A 107 -30.33 11.97 -13.71
C ALA A 107 -30.47 11.78 -15.22
N ARG A 108 -29.97 10.65 -15.75
CA ARG A 108 -30.05 10.38 -17.19
C ARG A 108 -30.73 9.06 -17.49
N ASN A 109 -31.66 9.21 -18.41
CA ASN A 109 -32.58 8.23 -18.94
C ASN A 109 -31.87 7.02 -19.54
N ASN A 110 -32.39 5.84 -19.16
CA ASN A 110 -32.07 4.55 -19.74
C ASN A 110 -32.19 4.58 -21.27
N SER A 111 -31.06 4.51 -21.97
CA SER A 111 -31.01 4.19 -23.40
C SER A 111 -30.12 2.98 -23.57
N ALA A 112 -30.73 1.89 -24.00
CA ALA A 112 -30.13 0.59 -24.24
C ALA A 112 -29.06 0.68 -25.35
N ALA A 113 -27.79 0.66 -24.96
CA ALA A 113 -26.66 0.38 -25.85
C ALA A 113 -25.48 -0.15 -25.03
N SER A 114 -25.54 -1.45 -24.70
CA SER A 114 -24.47 -2.17 -24.00
C SER A 114 -24.09 -3.42 -24.77
N THR A 115 -23.04 -3.33 -25.60
CA THR A 115 -22.23 -4.49 -26.01
C THR A 115 -20.91 -4.03 -26.63
N ALA A 116 -20.04 -3.46 -25.81
CA ALA A 116 -18.61 -3.46 -26.09
C ALA A 116 -17.91 -3.55 -24.75
N ALA A 117 -17.72 -4.78 -24.27
CA ALA A 117 -16.89 -5.03 -23.11
C ALA A 117 -15.47 -4.52 -23.44
N SER A 118 -15.13 -3.30 -22.99
CA SER A 118 -13.78 -2.76 -23.13
C SER A 118 -12.79 -3.77 -22.58
N ALA A 119 -12.05 -4.48 -23.44
CA ALA A 119 -10.99 -5.37 -23.00
C ALA A 119 -10.03 -4.58 -22.11
N ILE A 120 -9.59 -5.19 -21.00
CA ILE A 120 -8.50 -4.60 -20.21
C ILE A 120 -7.32 -4.44 -21.17
N PRO A 121 -6.74 -3.24 -21.32
CA PRO A 121 -5.55 -3.10 -22.12
C PRO A 121 -4.50 -4.06 -21.55
N SER A 122 -3.93 -4.91 -22.40
CA SER A 122 -2.93 -5.93 -22.01
C SER A 122 -1.67 -5.35 -21.34
N SER A 123 -1.59 -4.03 -21.21
CA SER A 123 -0.53 -3.25 -20.57
C SER A 123 -0.87 -2.75 -19.14
N ALA A 124 -2.02 -3.11 -18.57
CA ALA A 124 -2.37 -2.66 -17.22
C ALA A 124 -1.43 -3.26 -16.17
N ALA A 125 -0.78 -2.40 -15.39
CA ALA A 125 0.10 -2.80 -14.30
C ALA A 125 -0.70 -3.08 -13.03
N LYS A 126 -0.17 -3.88 -12.11
CA LYS A 126 -0.85 -4.20 -10.84
C LYS A 126 0.05 -3.96 -9.64
N VAL A 127 -0.55 -3.61 -8.51
CA VAL A 127 0.10 -3.53 -7.21
C VAL A 127 -0.77 -4.21 -6.17
N GLY A 128 -0.17 -5.11 -5.39
CA GLY A 128 -0.81 -5.73 -4.24
C GLY A 128 -0.48 -4.94 -2.98
N VAL A 129 -1.49 -4.59 -2.20
CA VAL A 129 -1.34 -3.95 -0.91
C VAL A 129 -2.17 -4.70 0.12
N THR A 130 -1.59 -4.96 1.29
CA THR A 130 -2.35 -5.37 2.47
C THR A 130 -2.01 -4.43 3.60
N ILE A 131 -3.05 -3.85 4.19
CA ILE A 131 -2.94 -3.13 5.46
C ILE A 131 -3.26 -4.13 6.56
N TRP A 132 -2.40 -4.16 7.57
CA TRP A 132 -2.55 -4.99 8.75
C TRP A 132 -2.79 -4.10 9.95
N ARG A 133 -3.90 -4.31 10.66
CA ARG A 133 -4.08 -3.76 12.01
C ARG A 133 -3.49 -4.73 13.03
N LEU A 134 -2.69 -4.25 13.96
CA LEU A 134 -2.10 -5.07 15.01
C LEU A 134 -2.98 -4.95 16.25
N ARG A 135 -3.42 -6.11 16.74
CA ARG A 135 -4.22 -6.21 17.97
C ARG A 135 -3.55 -7.18 18.95
N PRO A 136 -3.89 -7.09 20.26
CA PRO A 136 -3.49 -8.13 21.21
C PRO A 136 -3.88 -9.53 20.74
N VAL A 137 -3.02 -10.50 21.04
CA VAL A 137 -3.27 -11.92 20.77
C VAL A 137 -4.52 -12.39 21.50
N ARG A 138 -5.32 -13.22 20.83
CA ARG A 138 -6.48 -13.94 21.36
C ARG A 138 -6.17 -15.44 21.43
N ALA A 139 -6.85 -16.16 22.31
CA ALA A 139 -6.70 -17.61 22.45
C ALA A 139 -7.00 -18.39 21.15
N THR A 140 -7.83 -17.82 20.27
CA THR A 140 -8.23 -18.43 18.98
C THR A 140 -7.29 -18.11 17.82
N ASP A 141 -6.22 -17.34 18.04
CA ASP A 141 -5.30 -16.95 16.97
C ASP A 141 -4.36 -18.10 16.58
N ASN A 142 -4.50 -18.55 15.33
CA ASN A 142 -3.68 -19.61 14.73
C ASN A 142 -2.58 -19.08 13.77
N GLY A 143 -2.48 -17.76 13.64
CA GLY A 143 -1.56 -17.07 12.70
C GLY A 143 -0.21 -16.71 13.30
N ALA A 144 0.61 -16.04 12.50
CA ALA A 144 1.86 -15.44 12.96
C ALA A 144 1.59 -14.40 14.07
N ARG A 145 2.48 -14.38 15.06
CA ARG A 145 2.51 -13.39 16.14
C ARG A 145 3.76 -12.54 16.01
N ILE A 146 3.63 -11.29 16.36
CA ILE A 146 4.72 -10.33 16.48
C ILE A 146 4.98 -10.11 17.97
N LEU A 147 6.23 -10.26 18.38
CA LEU A 147 6.69 -9.90 19.72
C LEU A 147 7.21 -8.48 19.66
N VAL A 148 6.69 -7.61 20.51
CA VAL A 148 7.07 -6.20 20.61
C VAL A 148 7.47 -5.92 22.05
N MET A 149 8.55 -5.15 22.25
CA MET A 149 8.89 -4.58 23.55
C MET A 149 8.23 -3.20 23.68
N GLU A 150 7.25 -3.06 24.57
CA GLU A 150 6.57 -1.80 24.88
C GLU A 150 6.78 -1.51 26.38
N ASP A 151 7.37 -0.36 26.71
CA ASP A 151 7.66 0.06 28.10
C ASP A 151 8.41 -1.00 28.93
N GLY A 152 9.37 -1.69 28.30
CA GLY A 152 10.15 -2.77 28.92
C GLY A 152 9.35 -4.06 29.15
N ARG A 153 8.15 -4.18 28.58
CA ARG A 153 7.30 -5.38 28.64
C ARG A 153 7.14 -5.99 27.26
N GLU A 154 7.27 -7.30 27.20
CA GLU A 154 6.97 -8.05 25.98
C GLU A 154 5.46 -8.15 25.79
N THR A 155 4.97 -7.62 24.67
CA THR A 155 3.58 -7.71 24.24
C THR A 155 3.50 -8.51 22.95
N GLN A 156 2.59 -9.49 22.90
CA GLN A 156 2.31 -10.24 21.69
C GLN A 156 1.16 -9.61 20.92
N LEU A 157 1.40 -9.31 19.64
CA LEU A 157 0.41 -8.76 18.73
C LEU A 157 0.16 -9.72 17.57
N THR A 158 -1.09 -9.79 17.12
CA THR A 158 -1.49 -10.51 15.90
C THR A 158 -1.91 -9.49 14.85
N PRO A 159 -1.24 -9.48 13.68
CA PRO A 159 -1.70 -8.67 12.56
C PRO A 159 -2.94 -9.30 11.93
N GLU A 160 -3.96 -8.47 11.71
CA GLU A 160 -5.20 -8.82 11.02
C GLU A 160 -5.41 -7.92 9.80
N ARG A 161 -5.83 -8.52 8.67
CA ARG A 161 -6.09 -7.77 7.44
C ARG A 161 -7.25 -6.79 7.65
N VAL A 162 -7.11 -5.60 7.09
CA VAL A 162 -8.19 -4.63 6.98
C VAL A 162 -8.36 -4.22 5.51
N GLU A 163 -9.60 -4.00 5.08
CA GLU A 163 -9.88 -3.46 3.74
C GLU A 163 -9.25 -2.07 3.59
N SER A 164 -8.82 -1.68 2.40
CA SER A 164 -8.16 -0.38 2.19
C SER A 164 -9.02 0.84 2.49
N GLY A 165 -10.36 0.69 2.41
CA GLY A 165 -11.32 1.75 2.74
C GLY A 165 -11.77 1.75 4.20
N ALA A 166 -11.29 0.81 5.03
CA ALA A 166 -11.72 0.70 6.42
C ALA A 166 -11.25 1.93 7.23
N GLN A 167 -12.13 2.44 8.09
CA GLN A 167 -11.76 3.47 9.05
C GLN A 167 -10.97 2.84 10.21
N LEU A 168 -9.85 3.47 10.55
CA LEU A 168 -8.91 3.04 11.57
C LEU A 168 -8.97 4.00 12.76
N ARG A 169 -8.81 3.48 13.98
CA ARG A 169 -8.87 4.32 15.18
C ARG A 169 -7.55 5.04 15.38
N VAL A 170 -7.61 6.21 16.02
CA VAL A 170 -6.42 6.82 16.59
C VAL A 170 -5.79 5.81 17.56
N SER A 171 -4.46 5.76 17.53
CA SER A 171 -3.61 4.81 18.23
C SER A 171 -3.68 3.35 17.73
N ASP A 172 -4.42 3.06 16.65
CA ASP A 172 -4.27 1.75 15.99
C ASP A 172 -2.82 1.58 15.52
N ARG A 173 -2.29 0.38 15.73
CA ARG A 173 -0.97 -0.03 15.24
C ARG A 173 -1.15 -0.66 13.88
N VAL A 174 -0.41 -0.20 12.88
CA VAL A 174 -0.57 -0.66 11.50
C VAL A 174 0.76 -1.06 10.86
N ARG A 175 0.68 -2.02 9.93
CA ARG A 175 1.77 -2.40 9.03
C ARG A 175 1.24 -2.48 7.62
N LEU A 176 2.13 -2.32 6.66
CA LEU A 176 1.84 -2.49 5.24
C LEU A 176 2.67 -3.65 4.71
N THR A 177 2.06 -4.46 3.86
CA THR A 177 2.80 -5.36 2.96
C THR A 177 2.50 -4.96 1.53
N ILE A 178 3.54 -4.76 0.73
CA ILE A 178 3.42 -4.39 -0.69
C ILE A 178 4.01 -5.51 -1.53
N GLU A 179 3.30 -5.88 -2.59
CA GLU A 179 3.75 -6.86 -3.58
C GLU A 179 3.65 -6.25 -4.99
N SER A 180 4.72 -6.43 -5.76
CA SER A 180 4.80 -6.03 -7.16
C SER A 180 4.96 -7.26 -8.04
N PRO A 181 4.15 -7.44 -9.10
CA PRO A 181 4.37 -8.50 -10.09
C PRO A 181 5.51 -8.16 -11.06
N ARG A 182 6.17 -6.99 -10.92
CA ARG A 182 7.29 -6.57 -11.76
C ARG A 182 8.52 -6.20 -10.93
N ASN A 183 9.69 -6.41 -11.53
CA ASN A 183 10.94 -5.90 -10.99
C ASN A 183 10.94 -4.35 -10.96
N GLY A 184 11.48 -3.76 -9.91
CA GLY A 184 11.62 -2.32 -9.82
C GLY A 184 12.11 -1.83 -8.46
N TYR A 185 11.82 -0.58 -8.16
CA TYR A 185 12.17 0.12 -6.94
C TYR A 185 10.90 0.71 -6.33
N LEU A 186 10.66 0.40 -5.06
CA LEU A 186 9.48 0.81 -4.30
C LEU A 186 9.79 2.05 -3.45
N TYR A 187 8.85 2.98 -3.42
CA TYR A 187 8.89 4.15 -2.56
C TYR A 187 7.50 4.37 -1.96
N VAL A 188 7.46 4.81 -0.71
CA VAL A 188 6.21 5.18 -0.03
C VAL A 188 6.36 6.59 0.51
N VAL A 189 5.50 7.49 0.02
CA VAL A 189 5.40 8.87 0.49
C VAL A 189 4.14 9.00 1.32
N ASP A 190 4.28 9.54 2.52
CA ASP A 190 3.19 9.82 3.44
C ASP A 190 2.84 11.32 3.42
N ARG A 191 1.55 11.62 3.53
CA ARG A 191 0.99 12.97 3.65
C ARG A 191 -0.26 12.93 4.52
N GLU A 192 -0.37 13.89 5.41
CA GLU A 192 -1.60 14.16 6.14
C GLU A 192 -2.68 14.67 5.17
N LEU A 193 -3.92 14.22 5.30
CA LEU A 193 -5.09 14.79 4.62
C LEU A 193 -6.00 15.47 5.64
N TYR A 194 -6.36 16.72 5.37
CA TYR A 194 -7.22 17.52 6.25
C TYR A 194 -8.67 17.57 5.75
N ALA A 195 -9.59 17.98 6.62
CA ALA A 195 -11.02 18.02 6.35
C ALA A 195 -11.40 18.95 5.18
N ASP A 196 -10.61 19.98 4.91
CA ASP A 196 -10.78 20.90 3.78
C ASP A 196 -10.26 20.32 2.45
N GLY A 197 -9.72 19.09 2.47
CA GLY A 197 -9.13 18.42 1.32
C GLY A 197 -7.68 18.84 1.02
N SER A 198 -7.12 19.79 1.75
CA SER A 198 -5.70 20.13 1.64
C SER A 198 -4.84 19.00 2.21
N MET A 199 -3.59 18.94 1.73
CA MET A 199 -2.62 17.93 2.18
C MET A 199 -1.42 18.59 2.88
N GLY A 200 -0.90 17.88 3.87
CA GLY A 200 0.30 18.25 4.61
C GLY A 200 1.58 18.17 3.77
N ASP A 201 2.72 18.35 4.44
CA ASP A 201 4.02 18.18 3.80
C ASP A 201 4.30 16.70 3.50
N PRO A 202 4.89 16.37 2.34
CA PRO A 202 5.20 14.99 2.00
C PRO A 202 6.49 14.49 2.65
N PHE A 203 6.44 13.28 3.18
CA PHE A 203 7.60 12.58 3.74
C PHE A 203 7.80 11.23 3.05
N LEU A 204 9.01 10.98 2.55
CA LEU A 204 9.41 9.65 2.11
C LEU A 204 9.62 8.78 3.36
N ILE A 205 8.72 7.84 3.61
CA ILE A 205 8.79 6.94 4.76
C ILE A 205 9.41 5.57 4.41
N PHE A 206 9.55 5.27 3.11
CA PHE A 206 10.28 4.11 2.60
C PHE A 206 10.91 4.40 1.23
N PRO A 207 12.16 4.00 0.97
CA PRO A 207 13.08 3.36 1.92
C PRO A 207 13.66 4.31 2.96
N THR A 208 14.09 3.73 4.08
CA THR A 208 14.96 4.36 5.08
C THR A 208 16.05 3.36 5.47
N GLN A 209 17.22 3.80 5.91
CA GLN A 209 18.29 2.89 6.39
C GLN A 209 17.83 2.02 7.57
N ARG A 210 16.88 2.52 8.36
CA ARG A 210 16.25 1.77 9.46
C ARG A 210 15.39 0.60 8.96
N THR A 211 14.78 0.74 7.77
CA THR A 211 13.86 -0.25 7.20
C THR A 211 14.57 -1.00 6.07
N ARG A 212 14.89 -2.28 6.28
CA ARG A 212 15.60 -3.11 5.29
C ARG A 212 16.98 -2.59 4.86
N GLY A 213 17.67 -1.82 5.71
CA GLY A 213 18.96 -1.22 5.36
C GLY A 213 18.89 -0.25 4.16
N GLY A 214 17.70 0.27 3.83
CA GLY A 214 17.47 1.08 2.64
C GLY A 214 17.23 0.30 1.35
N ASP A 215 17.19 -1.04 1.39
CA ASP A 215 16.85 -1.86 0.22
C ASP A 215 15.38 -1.70 -0.16
N ASN A 216 15.17 -1.11 -1.32
CA ASN A 216 13.86 -0.82 -1.87
C ASN A 216 13.55 -1.60 -3.16
N ARG A 217 14.32 -2.65 -3.47
CA ARG A 217 14.07 -3.47 -4.65
C ARG A 217 12.76 -4.24 -4.49
N ALA A 218 11.89 -4.11 -5.48
CA ALA A 218 10.67 -4.89 -5.61
C ALA A 218 10.88 -6.02 -6.63
N LEU A 219 10.60 -7.25 -6.23
CA LEU A 219 10.71 -8.45 -7.06
C LEU A 219 9.38 -9.23 -7.03
N PRO A 220 8.99 -9.89 -8.13
CA PRO A 220 7.80 -10.72 -8.19
C PRO A 220 7.78 -11.79 -7.09
N GLY A 221 6.68 -11.82 -6.32
CA GLY A 221 6.52 -12.73 -5.17
C GLY A 221 7.33 -12.37 -3.93
N LYS A 222 8.21 -11.36 -3.95
CA LYS A 222 8.84 -10.87 -2.72
C LYS A 222 7.87 -9.91 -2.03
N LEU A 223 7.54 -10.22 -0.78
CA LEU A 223 6.68 -9.37 0.04
C LEU A 223 7.56 -8.33 0.74
N ILE A 224 7.21 -7.04 0.60
CA ILE A 224 7.93 -5.94 1.27
C ILE A 224 7.09 -5.44 2.43
N ASP A 225 7.62 -5.60 3.64
CA ASP A 225 7.00 -5.10 4.87
C ASP A 225 7.48 -3.69 5.19
N ILE A 226 6.53 -2.83 5.56
CA ILE A 226 6.81 -1.46 5.97
C ILE A 226 6.01 -1.16 7.24
N PRO A 227 6.67 -0.97 8.41
CA PRO A 227 8.09 -1.24 8.67
C PRO A 227 8.44 -2.73 8.53
N GLY A 228 9.73 -3.04 8.38
CA GLY A 228 10.26 -4.40 8.29
C GLY A 228 10.03 -5.22 9.57
N GLN A 229 10.17 -6.56 9.50
CA GLN A 229 9.97 -7.43 10.68
C GLN A 229 10.97 -7.14 11.81
N GLU A 230 12.21 -6.83 11.46
CA GLU A 230 13.30 -6.57 12.40
C GLU A 230 13.36 -5.13 12.90
N ASP A 231 12.53 -4.24 12.34
CA ASP A 231 12.45 -2.86 12.79
C ASP A 231 11.95 -2.77 14.24
N ARG A 232 12.26 -1.67 14.92
CA ARG A 232 11.83 -1.40 16.29
C ARG A 232 11.31 0.04 16.41
N PRO A 233 10.00 0.26 16.68
CA PRO A 233 8.93 -0.72 16.57
C PRO A 233 8.74 -1.17 15.11
N ASN A 234 8.20 -2.37 14.92
CA ASN A 234 7.91 -2.93 13.60
C ASN A 234 6.46 -2.65 13.17
N TYR A 235 5.95 -1.46 13.48
CA TYR A 235 4.64 -0.97 13.07
C TYR A 235 4.65 0.55 13.13
N PHE A 236 3.66 1.16 12.47
CA PHE A 236 3.32 2.56 12.67
C PHE A 236 2.19 2.67 13.70
N THR A 237 2.21 3.72 14.51
CA THR A 237 1.05 4.09 15.34
C THR A 237 0.34 5.23 14.65
N LEU A 238 -0.96 5.06 14.41
CA LEU A 238 -1.80 6.10 13.83
C LEU A 238 -2.03 7.22 14.84
N VAL A 239 -1.43 8.38 14.60
CA VAL A 239 -1.54 9.55 15.49
C VAL A 239 -1.78 10.78 14.62
N PRO A 240 -2.94 11.43 14.72
CA PRO A 240 -3.14 12.72 14.07
C PRO A 240 -2.12 13.73 14.56
N SER A 241 -1.73 14.63 13.67
CA SER A 241 -0.87 15.76 13.94
C SER A 241 -1.43 16.57 15.12
N PRO A 242 -0.67 16.77 16.22
CA PRO A 242 -1.15 17.49 17.39
C PRO A 242 -1.56 18.94 17.12
N SER A 243 -1.06 19.52 16.03
CA SER A 243 -1.38 20.89 15.61
C SER A 243 -2.60 20.99 14.69
N ARG A 244 -3.15 19.84 14.22
CA ARG A 244 -4.22 19.78 13.22
C ARG A 244 -5.29 18.77 13.61
N GLU A 245 -6.20 19.19 14.50
CA GLU A 245 -7.39 18.41 14.89
C GLU A 245 -8.35 18.14 13.71
N ASP A 246 -8.16 18.79 12.57
CA ASP A 246 -8.92 18.60 11.33
C ASP A 246 -8.30 17.56 10.39
N GLN A 247 -7.22 16.87 10.79
CA GLN A 247 -6.65 15.77 10.00
C GLN A 247 -7.56 14.53 9.95
N VAL A 248 -8.04 14.16 8.76
CA VAL A 248 -9.01 13.07 8.56
C VAL A 248 -8.40 11.76 8.08
N ALA A 249 -7.16 11.77 7.57
CA ALA A 249 -6.44 10.57 7.15
C ALA A 249 -4.92 10.79 7.07
N GLU A 250 -4.19 9.67 6.98
CA GLU A 250 -2.91 9.62 6.27
C GLU A 250 -3.14 9.17 4.82
N VAL A 251 -2.37 9.70 3.87
CA VAL A 251 -2.49 9.39 2.44
C VAL A 251 -1.14 8.91 1.93
N LEU A 252 -1.05 7.61 1.69
CA LEU A 252 0.17 6.95 1.23
C LEU A 252 0.19 6.91 -0.29
N SER A 253 1.17 7.57 -0.91
CA SER A 253 1.49 7.39 -2.32
C SER A 253 2.56 6.31 -2.47
N ILE A 254 2.14 5.15 -3.00
CA ILE A 254 3.01 4.01 -3.29
C ILE A 254 3.48 4.12 -4.73
N ILE A 255 4.78 4.23 -4.91
CA ILE A 255 5.43 4.46 -6.20
C ILE A 255 6.32 3.27 -6.51
N ILE A 256 6.19 2.70 -7.71
CA ILE A 256 7.09 1.65 -8.19
C ILE A 256 7.69 2.07 -9.52
N THR A 257 9.01 2.22 -9.59
CA THR A 257 9.74 2.62 -10.80
C THR A 257 10.68 1.53 -11.32
N THR A 258 11.03 1.57 -12.60
CA THR A 258 12.00 0.63 -13.20
C THR A 258 13.45 1.03 -12.91
N GLN A 259 13.69 2.29 -12.60
CA GLN A 259 14.98 2.84 -12.21
C GLN A 259 14.85 3.56 -10.86
N PRO A 260 15.91 3.63 -10.03
CA PRO A 260 15.87 4.37 -8.78
C PRO A 260 15.46 5.82 -9.00
N LEU A 261 14.66 6.37 -8.09
CA LEU A 261 14.45 7.82 -8.04
C LEU A 261 15.73 8.51 -7.61
N GLU A 262 16.03 9.64 -8.25
CA GLU A 262 17.20 10.46 -7.97
C GLU A 262 16.86 11.66 -7.08
N ASN A 263 17.89 12.34 -6.60
CA ASN A 263 17.82 13.64 -5.89
C ASN A 263 17.27 13.58 -4.45
N PHE A 264 17.49 12.48 -3.74
CA PHE A 264 17.39 12.44 -2.29
C PHE A 264 18.33 11.40 -1.72
N GLU A 265 18.72 11.60 -0.45
CA GLU A 265 19.56 10.67 0.28
C GLU A 265 18.68 9.74 1.13
N ILE A 266 18.95 8.43 1.09
CA ILE A 266 18.27 7.47 1.97
C ILE A 266 18.93 7.56 3.34
N THR A 267 18.20 8.08 4.33
CA THR A 267 18.66 8.24 5.72
C THR A 267 17.94 7.26 6.66
N ASP A 268 18.30 7.24 7.93
CA ASP A 268 17.65 6.43 8.98
C ASP A 268 16.23 6.91 9.33
N LYS A 269 15.84 8.10 8.87
CA LYS A 269 14.57 8.77 9.19
C LYS A 269 13.74 9.06 7.94
N PRO A 270 12.44 9.34 8.10
CA PRO A 270 11.64 9.87 7.00
C PRO A 270 12.27 11.13 6.40
N VAL A 271 12.34 11.20 5.07
CA VAL A 271 12.95 12.32 4.36
C VAL A 271 11.86 13.27 3.90
N LYS A 272 11.90 14.52 4.35
CA LYS A 272 10.97 15.55 3.88
C LYS A 272 11.23 15.82 2.39
N LEU A 273 10.19 15.70 1.57
CA LEU A 273 10.24 15.98 0.14
C LEU A 273 9.68 17.38 -0.15
N SER A 274 10.06 17.95 -1.29
CA SER A 274 9.39 19.16 -1.78
C SER A 274 8.02 18.81 -2.37
N LYS A 275 7.02 19.69 -2.18
CA LYS A 275 5.67 19.49 -2.75
C LYS A 275 5.71 19.37 -4.27
N SER A 276 6.48 20.24 -4.94
CA SER A 276 6.64 20.25 -6.39
C SER A 276 7.24 18.95 -6.94
N GLN A 277 8.15 18.30 -6.21
CA GLN A 277 8.71 17.00 -6.60
C GLN A 277 7.65 15.89 -6.55
N VAL A 278 6.84 15.84 -5.49
CA VAL A 278 5.76 14.86 -5.39
C VAL A 278 4.67 15.11 -6.42
N GLU A 279 4.26 16.36 -6.63
CA GLU A 279 3.31 16.74 -7.69
C GLU A 279 3.81 16.33 -9.07
N LYS A 280 5.12 16.45 -9.34
CA LYS A 280 5.73 15.97 -10.59
C LYS A 280 5.58 14.46 -10.75
N TRP A 281 5.86 13.68 -9.71
CA TRP A 281 5.68 12.23 -9.73
C TRP A 281 4.22 11.82 -9.90
N GLU A 282 3.31 12.51 -9.22
CA GLU A 282 1.86 12.32 -9.38
C GLU A 282 1.42 12.62 -10.80
N LYS A 283 1.83 13.74 -11.38
CA LYS A 283 1.50 14.05 -12.78
C LYS A 283 2.10 13.04 -13.76
N GLN A 284 3.28 12.50 -13.45
CA GLN A 284 3.99 11.58 -14.34
C GLN A 284 3.44 10.15 -14.28
N TRP A 285 3.02 9.66 -13.12
CA TRP A 285 2.65 8.25 -12.91
C TRP A 285 1.24 8.02 -12.41
N SER A 286 0.52 9.06 -12.00
CA SER A 286 -0.92 8.95 -11.72
C SER A 286 -1.67 8.79 -13.02
N THR A 287 -2.51 7.77 -13.05
CA THR A 287 -3.35 7.38 -14.18
C THR A 287 -4.63 6.81 -13.61
N ARG A 288 -5.52 6.31 -14.46
CA ARG A 288 -6.73 5.64 -13.97
C ARG A 288 -6.33 4.39 -13.19
N VAL A 289 -6.78 4.34 -11.94
CA VAL A 289 -6.58 3.21 -11.04
C VAL A 289 -7.93 2.60 -10.72
N GLU A 290 -8.03 1.29 -10.90
CA GLU A 290 -9.16 0.51 -10.43
C GLU A 290 -8.74 -0.28 -9.19
N LYS A 291 -9.60 -0.29 -8.18
CA LYS A 291 -9.33 -0.94 -6.90
C LYS A 291 -10.17 -2.19 -6.74
N TYR A 292 -9.54 -3.27 -6.29
CA TYR A 292 -10.18 -4.56 -6.09
C TYR A 292 -9.88 -5.08 -4.69
N GLU A 293 -10.93 -5.38 -3.92
CA GLU A 293 -10.83 -5.87 -2.55
C GLU A 293 -11.12 -7.37 -2.50
N MET A 294 -10.30 -8.11 -1.75
CA MET A 294 -10.48 -9.53 -1.52
C MET A 294 -11.71 -9.79 -0.64
N GLU A 295 -12.66 -10.56 -1.15
CA GLU A 295 -13.85 -10.98 -0.41
C GLU A 295 -13.48 -11.96 0.70
N GLY A 296 -13.94 -11.68 1.92
CA GLY A 296 -13.64 -12.52 3.10
C GLY A 296 -12.18 -12.46 3.56
N GLY A 297 -11.37 -11.55 3.01
CA GLY A 297 -9.98 -11.34 3.42
C GLY A 297 -9.84 -10.56 4.72
N ALA A 298 -10.70 -9.56 4.94
CA ALA A 298 -10.70 -8.75 6.16
C ALA A 298 -10.86 -9.63 7.42
N GLY A 299 -10.07 -9.33 8.46
CA GLY A 299 -10.03 -10.09 9.71
C GLY A 299 -9.18 -11.37 9.66
N GLN A 300 -8.72 -11.81 8.49
CA GLN A 300 -7.75 -12.91 8.41
C GLN A 300 -6.43 -12.50 9.06
N THR A 301 -5.82 -13.43 9.79
CA THR A 301 -4.54 -13.20 10.45
C THR A 301 -3.38 -13.42 9.48
N TRP A 302 -2.22 -12.85 9.83
CA TRP A 302 -1.01 -13.01 9.05
C TRP A 302 -0.60 -14.48 8.93
N SER A 303 -0.51 -14.99 7.71
CA SER A 303 -0.17 -16.38 7.44
C SER A 303 1.32 -16.66 7.69
N ARG A 304 1.68 -17.95 7.81
CA ARG A 304 3.09 -18.34 7.98
C ARG A 304 3.89 -18.06 6.70
N GLU A 305 3.27 -18.26 5.55
CA GLU A 305 3.83 -18.07 4.23
C GLU A 305 4.17 -16.60 3.99
N GLU A 306 3.25 -15.69 4.33
CA GLU A 306 3.49 -14.25 4.23
C GLU A 306 4.57 -13.77 5.19
N ARG A 307 4.54 -14.21 6.45
CA ARG A 307 5.61 -13.90 7.42
C ARG A 307 6.97 -14.39 6.90
N ALA A 308 7.04 -15.61 6.37
CA ALA A 308 8.30 -16.13 5.85
C ALA A 308 8.77 -15.34 4.62
N ALA A 309 7.86 -14.98 3.71
CA ALA A 309 8.21 -14.28 2.48
C ALA A 309 8.69 -12.84 2.72
N SER A 310 8.20 -12.16 3.76
CA SER A 310 8.65 -10.81 4.08
C SER A 310 9.87 -10.73 4.99
N ALA A 311 10.27 -11.83 5.62
CA ALA A 311 11.53 -11.90 6.33
C ALA A 311 12.71 -11.72 5.35
N GLU A 312 13.75 -11.01 5.78
CA GLU A 312 14.90 -10.68 4.94
C GLU A 312 15.84 -11.86 4.75
N ASP A 313 15.99 -12.68 5.78
CA ASP A 313 16.96 -13.77 5.91
C ASP A 313 16.51 -15.10 5.26
N THR A 314 15.21 -15.29 5.06
CA THR A 314 14.67 -16.57 4.56
C THR A 314 14.90 -16.80 3.07
N GLY A 315 15.11 -15.73 2.29
CA GLY A 315 15.10 -15.78 0.82
C GLY A 315 13.78 -16.31 0.22
N ARG A 316 12.71 -16.46 1.03
CA ARG A 316 11.43 -17.02 0.60
C ARG A 316 10.67 -16.00 -0.24
N TYR A 317 10.07 -16.49 -1.32
CA TYR A 317 9.12 -15.77 -2.16
C TYR A 317 7.73 -16.40 -2.01
N LEU A 318 6.68 -15.60 -2.06
CA LEU A 318 5.32 -16.11 -2.27
C LEU A 318 5.25 -16.81 -3.63
N THR A 319 4.49 -17.90 -3.66
CA THR A 319 4.16 -18.70 -4.83
C THR A 319 2.71 -18.46 -5.22
N GLN A 320 2.30 -19.01 -6.36
CA GLN A 320 0.92 -18.93 -6.84
C GLN A 320 -0.11 -19.55 -5.88
N GLU A 321 0.30 -20.48 -5.01
CA GLU A 321 -0.59 -21.12 -4.03
C GLU A 321 -0.68 -20.35 -2.70
N ASP A 322 0.23 -19.40 -2.48
CA ASP A 322 0.29 -18.62 -1.24
C ASP A 322 -0.75 -17.49 -1.25
N PRO A 323 -1.15 -16.96 -0.06
CA PRO A 323 -2.20 -15.95 0.02
C PRO A 323 -1.99 -14.73 -0.90
N SER A 324 -3.07 -14.23 -1.48
CA SER A 324 -3.08 -13.01 -2.29
C SER A 324 -3.16 -11.74 -1.41
N PRO A 325 -2.73 -10.57 -1.90
CA PRO A 325 -2.85 -9.31 -1.17
C PRO A 325 -4.33 -8.96 -0.88
N GLN A 326 -4.60 -8.22 0.19
CA GLN A 326 -5.98 -7.83 0.52
C GLN A 326 -6.61 -6.94 -0.56
N THR A 327 -5.82 -6.02 -1.10
CA THR A 327 -6.25 -5.06 -2.11
C THR A 327 -5.34 -5.16 -3.32
N ILE A 328 -5.90 -5.23 -4.52
CA ILE A 328 -5.18 -5.15 -5.79
C ILE A 328 -5.57 -3.83 -6.47
N TYR A 329 -4.57 -3.02 -6.78
CA TYR A 329 -4.72 -1.83 -7.60
C TYR A 329 -4.31 -2.17 -9.03
N LEU A 330 -5.24 -2.04 -9.97
CA LEU A 330 -5.00 -2.14 -11.40
C LEU A 330 -4.79 -0.74 -11.96
N VAL A 331 -3.62 -0.49 -12.52
CA VAL A 331 -3.16 0.83 -12.97
C VAL A 331 -3.11 0.81 -14.49
N GLU A 332 -3.93 1.63 -15.15
CA GLU A 332 -3.95 1.74 -16.61
C GLU A 332 -2.62 2.29 -17.12
N GLY A 333 -1.83 1.45 -17.78
CA GLY A 333 -0.47 1.79 -18.20
C GLY A 333 -0.45 2.81 -19.34
N LYS A 334 0.07 4.01 -19.07
CA LYS A 334 0.58 4.94 -20.10
C LYS A 334 2.09 4.82 -20.29
N ASN A 335 2.82 4.40 -19.26
CA ASN A 335 4.28 4.41 -19.22
C ASN A 335 4.84 3.21 -18.43
N ASN A 336 5.65 2.39 -19.10
CA ASN A 336 6.29 1.23 -18.45
C ASN A 336 7.38 1.61 -17.44
N GLN A 337 7.69 2.91 -17.27
CA GLN A 337 8.77 3.41 -16.41
C GLN A 337 8.39 3.50 -14.93
N GLY A 338 7.12 3.67 -14.61
CA GLY A 338 6.66 3.92 -13.24
C GLY A 338 5.17 3.73 -13.10
N LEU A 339 4.71 3.53 -11.87
CA LEU A 339 3.30 3.58 -11.51
C LEU A 339 3.17 4.21 -10.13
N LEU A 340 2.03 4.81 -9.86
CA LEU A 340 1.69 5.39 -8.57
C LEU A 340 0.26 4.98 -8.20
N VAL A 341 0.08 4.54 -6.96
CA VAL A 341 -1.24 4.30 -6.38
C VAL A 341 -1.35 5.02 -5.05
N THR A 342 -2.55 5.49 -4.72
CA THR A 342 -2.82 6.22 -3.48
C THR A 342 -3.67 5.36 -2.55
N VAL A 343 -3.23 5.24 -1.29
CA VAL A 343 -3.86 4.42 -0.26
C VAL A 343 -4.19 5.29 0.95
N PRO A 344 -5.46 5.63 1.20
CA PRO A 344 -5.84 6.39 2.37
C PRO A 344 -5.93 5.51 3.62
N LEU A 345 -5.38 5.97 4.73
CA LEU A 345 -5.61 5.43 6.07
C LEU A 345 -6.54 6.40 6.81
N ARG A 346 -7.85 6.18 6.68
CA ARG A 346 -8.86 7.12 7.19
C ARG A 346 -9.04 6.96 8.70
N TYR A 347 -9.10 8.08 9.42
CA TYR A 347 -9.40 8.08 10.84
C TYR A 347 -10.90 7.85 11.08
N LYS A 348 -11.20 6.98 12.03
CA LYS A 348 -12.51 6.86 12.66
C LYS A 348 -12.60 7.93 13.74
N ARG A 349 -13.41 8.95 13.49
CA ARG A 349 -13.75 9.98 14.49
C ARG A 349 -15.01 9.61 15.25
#